data_AF-A0A970FEZ1-F1
#
_entry.id   AF-A0A970FEZ1-F1
#
_cell.length_a   1.000
_cell.length_b   1.000
_cell.length_c   1.000
_cell.angle_alpha   90.00
_cell.angle_beta   90.00
_cell.angle_gamma   90.00
#
_symmetry.space_group_name_H-M   'P 1'
#
loop_
_entity.id
_entity.type
_entity.pdbx_description
1 polymer ?
#
loop_
_entity_poly.entity_id
_entity_poly.type
_entity_poly.pdbx_seq_one_letter_code
_entity_poly.pdbx_strand_id
1 'polypeptide(L)' 'CALKVGTGALEAYHAALLVFDGHYPEPQGLVDETIEKTVSNMVQVSVHGMQNLDRAIIDVIAGRFS' A
#
# COMPACT_ATOMS: atom_id res chain seq x y z
N CYS A 1 13.75 8.85 4.35
CA CYS A 1 13.74 7.73 5.31
C CYS A 1 13.25 8.08 6.72
N ALA A 2 12.73 9.29 6.99
CA ALA A 2 11.90 9.54 8.17
C ALA A 2 10.42 9.36 7.83
N LEU A 3 9.99 9.92 6.69
CA LEU A 3 8.61 9.86 6.22
C LEU A 3 8.09 8.42 6.10
N LYS A 4 8.79 7.52 5.39
CA LYS A 4 8.39 6.10 5.23
C LYS A 4 8.18 5.38 6.56
N VAL A 5 9.06 5.62 7.53
CA VAL A 5 9.02 4.91 8.83
C VAL A 5 7.93 5.52 9.70
N GLY A 6 7.78 6.84 9.67
CA GLY A 6 6.71 7.55 10.35
C GLY A 6 5.32 7.18 9.85
N THR A 7 5.12 7.11 8.52
CA THR A 7 3.84 6.69 7.94
C THR A 7 3.53 5.24 8.27
N GLY A 8 4.49 4.33 8.13
CA GLY A 8 4.28 2.92 8.47
C GLY A 8 3.95 2.68 9.95
N ALA A 9 4.58 3.43 10.86
CA ALA A 9 4.27 3.35 12.29
C ALA A 9 2.86 3.85 12.61
N LEU A 10 2.45 4.97 12.00
CA LEU A 10 1.10 5.54 12.18
C LEU A 10 0.01 4.62 11.62
N GLU A 11 0.23 4.06 10.44
CA GLU A 11 -0.68 3.10 9.80
C GLU A 11 -0.86 1.84 10.65
N ALA A 12 0.23 1.28 11.21
CA ALA A 12 0.17 0.13 12.10
C ALA A 12 -0.62 0.42 13.38
N TYR A 13 -0.44 1.62 13.96
CA TYR A 13 -1.22 2.06 15.12
C TYR A 13 -2.72 2.16 14.79
N HIS A 14 -3.08 2.75 13.65
CA HIS A 14 -4.47 2.82 13.21
C HIS A 14 -5.07 1.44 12.90
N ALA A 15 -4.31 0.54 12.27
CA ALA A 15 -4.76 -0.82 12.02
C ALA A 15 -5.09 -1.57 13.32
N ALA A 16 -4.29 -1.37 14.38
CA ALA A 16 -4.57 -1.93 15.70
C ALA A 16 -5.85 -1.33 16.31
N LEU A 17 -6.05 -0.01 16.21
CA LEU A 17 -7.26 0.64 16.70
C LEU A 17 -8.53 0.16 15.98
N LEU A 18 -8.46 -0.05 14.66
CA LEU A 18 -9.58 -0.59 13.89
C LEU A 18 -10.03 -1.95 14.43
N VAL A 19 -9.07 -2.85 14.66
CA VAL A 19 -9.36 -4.18 15.22
C VAL A 19 -9.90 -4.08 16.64
N PHE A 20 -9.38 -3.16 17.46
CA PHE A 20 -9.88 -2.93 18.82
C PHE A 20 -11.30 -2.38 18.84
N ASP A 21 -11.70 -1.62 17.81
CA ASP A 21 -13.06 -1.12 17.61
C ASP A 21 -13.99 -2.17 16.96
N GLY A 22 -13.53 -3.43 16.84
CA GLY A 22 -14.31 -4.54 16.30
C GLY A 22 -14.35 -4.61 14.76
N HIS A 23 -13.53 -3.81 14.07
CA HIS A 23 -13.42 -3.84 12.62
C HIS A 23 -12.30 -4.78 12.17
N TYR A 24 -12.68 -5.84 11.47
CA TYR A 24 -11.75 -6.79 10.87
C TYR A 24 -11.75 -6.57 9.35
N PRO A 25 -10.72 -5.93 8.79
CA PRO A 25 -10.66 -5.73 7.35
C PRO A 25 -10.52 -7.07 6.64
N GLU A 26 -11.44 -7.35 5.72
CA GLU A 26 -11.38 -8.49 4.81
C GLU A 26 -10.16 -8.39 3.86
N PRO A 27 -9.65 -9.51 3.33
CA PRO A 27 -8.61 -9.51 2.30
C PRO A 27 -8.94 -8.56 1.14
N GLN A 28 -8.01 -7.67 0.78
CA GLN A 28 -8.20 -6.61 -0.22
C GLN A 28 -7.35 -6.81 -1.47
N GLY A 29 -6.83 -8.02 -1.67
CA GLY A 29 -5.96 -8.39 -2.80
C GLY A 29 -4.48 -8.09 -2.54
N LEU A 30 -4.11 -6.95 -1.96
CA LEU A 30 -2.72 -6.72 -1.52
C LEU A 30 -2.48 -7.35 -0.14
N VAL A 31 -3.34 -7.02 0.84
CA VAL A 31 -3.38 -7.69 2.15
C VAL A 31 -4.30 -8.91 2.03
N ASP A 32 -3.81 -10.04 2.51
CA ASP A 32 -4.46 -11.35 2.39
C ASP A 32 -4.59 -12.01 3.78
N GLU A 33 -5.27 -13.15 3.85
CA GLU A 33 -5.57 -13.88 5.09
C GLU A 33 -4.31 -14.27 5.87
N THR A 34 -3.17 -14.45 5.18
CA THR A 34 -1.88 -14.76 5.79
C THR A 34 -0.82 -13.75 5.38
N ILE A 35 0.19 -13.60 6.23
CA ILE A 35 1.30 -12.69 5.98
C ILE A 35 2.14 -13.15 4.78
N GLU A 36 2.28 -14.46 4.56
CA GLU A 36 3.03 -15.02 3.43
C GLU A 36 2.34 -14.69 2.10
N LYS A 37 1.02 -14.85 2.03
CA LYS A 37 0.24 -14.44 0.85
C LYS A 37 0.34 -12.94 0.63
N THR A 38 0.19 -12.14 1.69
CA THR A 38 0.38 -10.67 1.63
C THR A 38 1.74 -10.28 1.07
N VAL A 39 2.82 -10.92 1.55
CA VAL A 39 4.19 -10.69 1.06
C VAL A 39 4.32 -11.09 -0.41
N SER A 40 3.78 -12.24 -0.81
CA SER A 40 3.78 -12.69 -2.20
C SER A 40 3.07 -11.69 -3.12
N ASN A 41 1.87 -11.22 -2.72
CA ASN A 41 1.09 -10.24 -3.46
C ASN A 41 1.85 -8.90 -3.58
N MET A 42 2.48 -8.44 -2.49
CA MET A 42 3.30 -7.23 -2.49
C MET A 42 4.51 -7.32 -3.42
N VAL A 43 5.18 -8.48 -3.47
CA VAL A 43 6.28 -8.73 -4.40
C VAL A 43 5.79 -8.67 -5.84
N GLN A 44 4.66 -9.32 -6.17
CA GLN A 44 4.07 -9.28 -7.50
C GLN A 44 3.77 -7.84 -7.96
N VAL A 45 3.11 -7.05 -7.11
CA VAL A 45 2.80 -5.63 -7.40
C VAL A 45 4.08 -4.80 -7.54
N SER A 46 5.06 -5.02 -6.67
CA SER A 46 6.32 -4.27 -6.70
C SER A 46 7.12 -4.53 -7.97
N VAL A 47 7.20 -5.79 -8.41
CA VAL A 47 8.02 -6.18 -9.57
C VAL A 47 7.32 -5.88 -10.89
N HIS A 48 6.02 -6.14 -10.98
CA HIS A 48 5.27 -6.04 -12.25
C HIS A 48 4.45 -4.76 -12.36
N GLY A 49 3.88 -4.29 -11.24
CA GLY A 49 3.01 -3.10 -11.22
C GLY A 49 3.77 -1.78 -11.25
N MET A 50 5.00 -1.73 -10.74
CA MET A 50 5.75 -0.47 -10.60
C MET A 50 6.70 -0.14 -11.75
N GLN A 51 6.85 -1.01 -12.76
CA GLN A 51 7.85 -0.83 -13.83
C GLN A 51 7.71 0.48 -14.63
N ASN A 52 6.48 0.97 -14.79
CA ASN A 52 6.19 2.21 -15.54
C ASN A 52 5.49 3.26 -14.66
N LEU A 53 5.51 3.08 -13.34
CA LEU A 53 4.78 3.94 -12.41
C LEU A 53 5.27 5.39 -12.49
N ASP A 54 6.59 5.59 -12.60
CA ASP A 54 7.17 6.94 -12.71
C ASP A 54 6.64 7.69 -13.93
N ARG A 55 6.52 7.00 -15.07
CA ARG A 55 5.97 7.59 -16.30
C ARG A 55 4.48 7.91 -16.14
N ALA A 56 3.71 6.99 -15.57
CA ALA A 56 2.29 7.22 -15.31
C ALA A 56 2.05 8.42 -14.36
N ILE A 57 2.90 8.58 -13.34
CA ILE A 57 2.86 9.74 -12.43
C ILE A 57 3.16 11.03 -13.20
N ILE A 58 4.21 11.04 -14.04
CA ILE A 58 4.55 12.20 -14.87
C ILE A 58 3.40 12.57 -15.80
N ASP A 59 2.77 11.59 -16.46
CA ASP A 59 1.65 11.83 -17.38
C ASP A 59 0.45 12.46 -16.65
N VAL A 60 0.13 11.99 -15.43
CA VAL A 60 -0.93 12.57 -14.58
C VAL A 60 -0.61 14.02 -14.17
N ILE A 61 0.65 14.29 -13.81
CA ILE A 61 1.08 15.64 -13.42
C ILE A 61 1.08 16.56 -14.64
N ALA A 62 1.59 16.11 -15.79
CA ALA A 62 1.65 16.88 -17.02
C ALA A 62 0.24 17.22 -17.53
N GLY A 63 -0.69 16.26 -17.47
CA GLY A 63 -2.10 16.48 -17.83
C GLY A 63 -2.86 17.45 -16.90
N ARG A 64 -2.31 17.84 -15.75
CA ARG A 64 -2.90 18.89 -14.90
C ARG A 64 -2.56 20.31 -15.37
N PHE A 65 -1.57 20.47 -16.23
CA PHE A 65 -1.10 21.78 -16.71
C PHE A 65 -1.41 22.02 -18.21
N SER A 66 -2.17 21.12 -18.84
CA SER A 66 -2.66 21.20 -20.22
C SER A 66 -4.07 21.76 -20.30
#